data_AF-A0A0C2VZZ7-F1
#
_entry.id   AF-A0A0C2VZZ7-F1
#
_cell.length_a   1.000
_cell.length_b   1.000
_cell.length_c   1.000
_cell.angle_alpha   90.00
_cell.angle_beta   90.00
_cell.angle_gamma   90.00
#
_symmetry.space_group_name_H-M   'P 1'
#
loop_
_entity.id
_entity.type
_entity.pdbx_description
1 polymer ?
#
loop_
_entity_poly.entity_id
_entity_poly.type
_entity_poly.pdbx_seq_one_letter_code
_entity_poly.pdbx_strand_id
1 'polypeptide(L)' 'LPSLDDGGVPGMLQLLIMENIVDRLNDEFHKNSLPCEYFDLIGGSGTGGLIAILLGKLRMSVKEAKKTFAKIDEQVY' A
#
# COMPACT_ATOMS: atom_id res chain seq x y z
N LEU A 1 9.50 -12.69 -17.66
CA LEU A 1 8.94 -11.76 -16.66
C LEU A 1 9.90 -10.57 -16.61
N PRO A 2 9.58 -9.44 -17.25
CA PRO A 2 10.52 -8.33 -17.34
C PRO A 2 10.70 -7.73 -15.93
N SER A 3 11.95 -7.67 -15.51
CA SER A 3 12.42 -6.94 -14.34
C SER A 3 12.10 -5.45 -14.51
N LEU A 4 11.11 -4.95 -13.77
CA LEU A 4 10.86 -3.52 -13.58
C LEU A 4 11.89 -2.95 -12.59
N ASP A 5 13.08 -2.64 -13.09
CA ASP A 5 13.87 -1.54 -12.52
C ASP A 5 13.20 -0.23 -12.97
N ASP A 6 12.25 0.30 -12.19
CA ASP A 6 12.01 1.76 -12.02
C ASP A 6 10.95 2.00 -10.92
N GLY A 7 11.42 2.19 -9.69
CA GLY A 7 10.70 1.92 -8.45
C GLY A 7 9.81 3.02 -7.88
N GLY A 8 8.91 3.63 -8.66
CA GLY A 8 7.96 4.62 -8.11
C GLY A 8 6.51 4.45 -8.56
N VAL A 9 6.27 4.57 -9.87
CA VAL A 9 4.91 4.59 -10.48
C VAL A 9 4.08 3.32 -10.19
N PRO A 10 4.64 2.10 -10.22
CA PRO A 10 3.85 0.88 -9.94
C PRO A 10 3.36 0.81 -8.49
N GLY A 11 4.13 1.33 -7.52
CA GLY A 11 3.79 1.27 -6.10
C GLY A 11 2.61 2.17 -5.75
N MET A 12 2.54 3.36 -6.35
CA MET A 12 1.40 4.27 -6.19
C MET A 12 0.11 3.69 -6.76
N LEU A 13 0.17 3.01 -7.92
CA LEU A 13 -0.98 2.32 -8.49
C LEU A 13 -1.45 1.18 -7.58
N GLN A 14 -0.52 0.42 -7.01
CA GLN A 14 -0.83 -0.68 -6.10
C GLN A 14 -1.57 -0.17 -4.84
N LEU A 15 -1.11 0.94 -4.27
CA LEU A 15 -1.79 1.61 -3.15
C LEU A 15 -3.15 2.18 -3.54
N LEU A 16 -3.33 2.70 -4.77
CA LEU A 16 -4.62 3.19 -5.24
C LEU A 16 -5.65 2.07 -5.39
N ILE A 17 -5.24 0.92 -5.91
CA ILE A 17 -6.10 -0.26 -6.00
C ILE A 17 -6.47 -0.73 -4.58
N MET A 18 -5.49 -0.77 -3.68
CA MET A 18 -5.71 -1.16 -2.28
C MET A 18 -6.70 -0.23 -1.56
N GLU A 19 -6.62 1.07 -1.81
CA GLU A 19 -7.53 2.08 -1.24
C GLU A 19 -8.97 1.80 -1.66
N ASN A 20 -9.21 1.59 -2.97
CA ASN A 20 -10.54 1.26 -3.48
C ASN A 20 -11.11 -0.04 -2.89
N ILE A 21 -10.28 -1.05 -2.65
CA ILE A 21 -10.73 -2.32 -2.06
C ILE A 21 -11.11 -2.10 -0.60
N VAL A 22 -10.23 -1.47 0.18
CA VAL A 22 -10.48 -1.24 1.62
C VAL A 22 -11.67 -0.31 1.84
N ASP A 23 -11.84 0.73 1.03
CA ASP A 23 -13.00 1.62 1.09
C ASP A 23 -14.30 0.86 0.81
N ARG A 24 -14.33 0.00 -0.22
CA ARG A 24 -15.51 -0.84 -0.52
C ARG A 24 -15.85 -1.80 0.62
N LEU A 25 -14.84 -2.45 1.21
CA LEU A 25 -15.05 -3.36 2.34
C LEU A 25 -15.55 -2.59 3.58
N ASN A 26 -14.99 -1.40 3.83
CA ASN A 26 -15.42 -0.53 4.92
C ASN A 26 -16.87 -0.06 4.75
N ASP A 27 -17.27 0.28 3.53
CA ASP A 27 -18.66 0.61 3.20
C ASP A 27 -19.59 -0.61 3.39
N GLU A 28 -19.18 -1.78 2.90
CA GLU A 28 -19.98 -3.02 2.97
C GLU A 28 -20.18 -3.52 4.41
N PHE A 29 -19.13 -3.45 5.23
CA PHE A 29 -19.18 -3.91 6.62
C PHE A 29 -19.53 -2.80 7.63
N HIS A 30 -19.76 -1.56 7.16
CA HIS A 30 -19.97 -0.38 7.99
C HIS A 30 -18.88 -0.21 9.07
N LYS A 31 -17.62 -0.40 8.68
CA LYS A 31 -16.43 -0.34 9.54
C LYS A 31 -15.42 0.64 8.97
N ASN A 32 -14.48 1.05 9.80
CA ASN A 32 -13.30 1.81 9.36
C ASN A 32 -12.05 1.01 9.72
N SER A 33 -11.90 -0.14 9.05
CA SER A 33 -10.84 -1.09 9.31
C SER A 33 -9.60 -0.78 8.49
N LEU A 34 -8.45 -1.10 9.09
CA LEU A 34 -7.15 -0.96 8.47
C LEU A 34 -6.88 -2.11 7.48
N PRO A 35 -5.99 -1.89 6.51
CA PRO A 35 -5.63 -2.93 5.54
C PRO A 35 -5.13 -4.22 6.21
N CYS A 36 -4.35 -4.12 7.29
CA CYS A 36 -3.87 -5.29 8.03
C CYS A 36 -4.97 -6.10 8.76
N GLU A 37 -6.19 -5.58 8.86
CA GLU A 37 -7.33 -6.30 9.44
C GLU A 37 -8.10 -7.12 8.39
N TYR A 38 -7.94 -6.78 7.11
CA TYR A 38 -8.51 -7.52 5.99
C TYR A 38 -7.51 -8.47 5.33
N PHE A 39 -6.22 -8.15 5.41
CA PHE A 39 -5.15 -8.87 4.72
C PHE A 39 -4.09 -9.36 5.72
N ASP A 40 -4.06 -10.67 5.96
CA ASP A 40 -3.07 -11.31 6.85
C ASP A 40 -1.64 -11.26 6.29
N LEU A 41 -1.50 -11.13 4.97
CA LEU A 41 -0.22 -11.05 4.29
C LEU A 41 -0.26 -10.02 3.17
N ILE A 42 0.65 -9.06 3.24
CA ILE A 42 0.98 -8.15 2.15
C ILE A 42 2.41 -8.48 1.74
N GLY A 43 2.60 -8.95 0.52
CA GLY A 43 3.89 -9.42 0.01
C GLY A 43 4.32 -8.66 -1.25
N GLY A 44 5.60 -8.32 -1.34
CA GLY A 44 6.19 -7.70 -2.51
C GLY A 44 7.71 -7.54 -2.38
N SER A 45 8.41 -7.39 -3.50
CA SER A 45 9.84 -7.07 -3.58
C SER A 45 10.04 -5.64 -4.10
N GLY A 46 11.06 -4.93 -3.64
CA GLY A 46 11.25 -3.51 -3.97
C GLY A 46 10.20 -2.62 -3.30
N THR A 47 9.49 -1.81 -4.08
CA THR A 47 8.41 -0.93 -3.61
C THR A 47 7.25 -1.68 -2.94
N GLY A 48 6.93 -2.88 -3.42
CA GLY A 48 5.91 -3.73 -2.80
C GLY A 48 6.30 -4.20 -1.40
N GLY A 49 7.60 -4.36 -1.12
CA GLY A 49 8.11 -4.68 0.22
C GLY A 49 8.00 -3.50 1.17
N LEU A 50 8.24 -2.28 0.68
CA LEU A 50 8.02 -1.06 1.44
C LEU A 50 6.54 -0.88 1.79
N ILE A 51 5.65 -1.09 0.82
CA ILE A 51 4.19 -1.05 1.02
C ILE A 51 3.75 -2.10 2.06
N ALA A 52 4.29 -3.31 2.00
CA ALA A 52 4.04 -4.36 2.99
C ALA A 52 4.43 -3.94 4.41
N ILE A 53 5.56 -3.24 4.58
CA ILE A 53 5.97 -2.71 5.88
C ILE A 53 5.02 -1.60 6.35
N LEU A 54 4.69 -0.65 5.48
CA LEU A 54 3.80 0.48 5.80
C LEU A 54 2.42 0.00 6.25
N LEU A 55 1.81 -0.91 5.50
CA LEU A 55 0.46 -1.39 5.76
C LEU A 55 0.40 -2.48 6.82
N GLY A 56 1.35 -3.43 6.81
CA GLY A 56 1.33 -4.58 7.71
C GLY A 56 2.01 -4.32 9.06
N LYS A 57 3.26 -3.87 9.04
CA LYS A 57 4.06 -3.69 10.27
C LYS A 57 3.76 -2.38 10.97
N LEU A 58 3.69 -1.28 10.22
CA LEU A 58 3.39 0.05 10.75
C LEU A 58 1.88 0.29 10.88
N ARG A 59 1.05 -0.64 10.38
CA ARG A 59 -0.42 -0.60 10.49
C ARG A 59 -1.02 0.73 10.04
N MET A 60 -0.44 1.32 8.99
CA MET A 60 -0.93 2.57 8.42
C MET A 60 -2.21 2.32 7.63
N SER A 61 -3.11 3.32 7.61
CA SER A 61 -4.16 3.37 6.61
C SER A 61 -3.56 3.47 5.20
N VAL A 62 -4.33 3.08 4.17
CA VAL A 62 -3.85 3.18 2.78
C VAL A 62 -3.49 4.63 2.43
N LYS A 63 -4.25 5.60 2.96
CA LYS A 63 -4.04 7.03 2.73
C LYS A 63 -2.75 7.54 3.35
N GLU A 64 -2.41 7.08 4.55
CA GLU A 64 -1.12 7.38 5.19
C GLU A 64 0.04 6.71 4.47
N ALA A 65 -0.13 5.45 4.06
CA ALA A 65 0.87 4.73 3.30
C ALA A 65 1.17 5.41 1.96
N LYS A 66 0.16 5.94 1.24
CA LYS A 66 0.36 6.74 0.01
C LYS A 66 1.21 7.98 0.25
N LYS A 67 0.91 8.74 1.30
CA LYS A 67 1.69 9.95 1.64
C LYS A 67 3.12 9.61 2.00
N THR A 68 3.31 8.56 2.79
CA THR A 68 4.64 8.12 3.21
C THR A 68 5.43 7.54 2.05
N PHE A 69 4.79 6.74 1.19
CA PHE A 69 5.40 6.19 -0.02
C PHE A 69 5.86 7.30 -0.97
N ALA A 70 5.01 8.30 -1.26
CA ALA A 70 5.38 9.43 -2.11
C ALA A 70 6.56 10.24 -1.56
N LYS A 71 6.65 10.43 -0.23
CA LYS A 71 7.80 11.08 0.40
C LYS A 71 9.09 10.27 0.29
N ILE A 72 8.99 8.94 0.38
CA ILE A 72 10.15 8.06 0.25
C ILE A 72 10.60 8.02 -1.21
N ASP A 73 9.65 7.96 -2.15
CA ASP A 73 9.91 8.02 -3.59
C ASP A 73 10.68 9.29 -3.97
N GLU A 74 10.25 10.46 -3.48
CA GLU A 74 10.93 11.76 -3.68
C GLU A 74 12.31 11.86 -3.01
N GLN A 75 12.60 11.04 -2.00
CA GLN A 75 13.91 11.04 -1.31
C GLN A 75 14.89 10.04 -1.90
N VAL A 76 14.39 9.01 -2.57
CA VAL A 76 15.19 7.91 -3.11
C VAL A 76 15.51 8.13 -4.60
N TYR A 77 14.66 8.85 -5.34
CA TYR A 77 14.79 9.17 -6.76
C TYR A 77 14.83 10.68 -6.99
#